data_AF-A0A0C3BIQ8-F1
#
_entry.id   AF-A0A0C3BIQ8-F1
#
_cell.length_a   1.000
_cell.length_b   1.000
_cell.length_c   1.000
_cell.angle_alpha   90.00
_cell.angle_beta   90.00
_cell.angle_gamma   90.00
#
_symmetry.space_group_name_H-M   'P 1'
#
loop_
_entity.id
_entity.type
_entity.pdbx_description
1 polymer ?
#
loop_
_entity_poly.entity_id
_entity_poly.type
_entity_poly.pdbx_seq_one_letter_code
_entity_poly.pdbx_strand_id
1 'polypeptide(L)'
;MPPSSTADSILVPRSLAVPLVEVSRALKIAPVLTFADTVLWNWELVNPSLPVSIDNMRFLNLFSGTEDERNFYLTSARAEFAGVEMLRIINDYFNLPNVTDMTSISKISRDLAKLTGVIEELSGIIQSVRNVVDPHVFYWEVRPWYEGSQARGPTEPAWIYEGVADSDTFDLSGPSAGQSSVMHALDIFLDIDHKLKDRRSPAPSVNNKRADLGFMDRMRRYMPGKHREYLGYLAATHRPIRDLALQTPALREPYDAAVMALKKLRDLHIRIACLYIVTMSRTTPPVGSGCPVSAMMAKLEKERAAGRGPSRGTGGNELALLLKAGRDATRRAAIRIN
;
A
#
# COMPACT_ATOMS: atom_id res chain seq x y z
N MET A 1 40.70 -10.54 11.56
CA MET A 1 40.74 -9.50 10.50
C MET A 1 40.13 -8.23 11.07
N PRO A 2 40.72 -7.05 10.79
CA PRO A 2 40.08 -5.78 11.15
C PRO A 2 38.79 -5.62 10.31
N PRO A 3 37.77 -4.87 10.78
CA PRO A 3 36.55 -4.66 10.02
C PRO A 3 36.87 -3.79 8.79
N SER A 4 36.58 -4.29 7.59
CA SER A 4 36.67 -3.53 6.34
C SER A 4 35.68 -2.38 6.37
N SER A 5 36.17 -1.19 6.05
CA SER A 5 35.41 0.06 6.00
C SER A 5 34.78 0.30 4.62
N THR A 6 34.20 -0.74 4.01
CA THR A 6 33.35 -0.63 2.81
C THR A 6 31.95 -1.08 3.17
N ALA A 7 30.93 -0.43 2.60
CA ALA A 7 29.53 -0.81 2.78
C ALA A 7 29.28 -2.16 2.07
N ASP A 8 29.80 -3.24 2.67
CA ASP A 8 29.74 -4.58 2.12
C ASP A 8 28.27 -5.02 2.10
N SER A 9 27.79 -5.47 0.94
CA SER A 9 26.43 -5.98 0.78
C SER A 9 26.10 -7.07 1.82
N ILE A 10 24.83 -7.15 2.22
CA ILE A 10 24.36 -8.22 3.12
C ILE A 10 24.06 -9.45 2.27
N LEU A 11 24.79 -10.54 2.50
CA LEU A 11 24.56 -11.80 1.81
C LEU A 11 23.45 -12.59 2.50
N VAL A 12 22.37 -12.87 1.79
CA VAL A 12 21.29 -13.79 2.23
C VAL A 12 21.71 -15.22 1.89
N PRO A 13 21.85 -16.14 2.87
CA PRO A 13 22.40 -17.47 2.65
C PRO A 13 21.62 -18.28 1.60
N ARG A 14 22.36 -19.07 0.81
CA ARG A 14 21.79 -19.88 -0.28
C ARG A 14 20.64 -20.78 0.16
N SER A 15 20.74 -21.36 1.36
CA SER A 15 19.72 -22.25 1.94
C SER A 15 18.37 -21.57 2.19
N LEU A 16 18.33 -20.24 2.27
CA LEU A 16 17.11 -19.44 2.38
C LEU A 16 16.75 -18.78 1.04
N ALA A 17 17.75 -18.20 0.36
CA ALA A 17 17.57 -17.41 -0.84
C ALA A 17 17.00 -18.22 -2.02
N VAL A 18 17.57 -19.40 -2.30
CA VAL A 18 17.14 -20.24 -3.43
C VAL A 18 15.68 -20.69 -3.30
N PRO A 19 15.24 -21.34 -2.21
CA PRO A 19 13.85 -21.78 -2.09
C PRO A 19 12.86 -20.61 -2.05
N LEU A 20 13.22 -19.49 -1.39
CA LEU A 20 12.37 -18.30 -1.40
C LEU A 20 12.12 -17.80 -2.82
N VAL A 21 13.17 -17.67 -3.63
CA VAL A 21 13.05 -17.21 -5.02
C VAL A 21 12.26 -18.19 -5.89
N GLU A 22 12.46 -19.50 -5.71
CA GLU A 22 11.70 -20.52 -6.43
C GLU A 22 10.19 -20.42 -6.15
N VAL A 23 9.82 -20.32 -4.87
CA VAL A 23 8.42 -20.15 -4.45
C VAL A 23 7.85 -18.83 -4.96
N SER A 24 8.59 -17.72 -4.83
CA SER A 24 8.15 -16.40 -5.30
C SER A 24 7.96 -16.36 -6.82
N ARG A 25 8.80 -17.05 -7.60
CA ARG A 25 8.61 -17.23 -9.05
C ARG A 25 7.33 -18.00 -9.36
N ALA A 26 7.06 -19.09 -8.64
CA ALA A 26 5.83 -19.87 -8.81
C ALA A 26 4.57 -19.04 -8.50
N LEU A 27 4.62 -18.21 -7.46
CA LEU A 27 3.54 -17.29 -7.07
C LEU A 27 3.51 -16.00 -7.91
N LYS A 28 4.52 -15.79 -8.78
CA LYS A 28 4.77 -14.60 -9.60
C LYS A 28 4.82 -13.29 -8.78
N ILE A 29 5.36 -13.35 -7.56
CA ILE A 29 5.49 -12.25 -6.60
C ILE A 29 6.97 -11.94 -6.32
N ALA A 30 7.27 -10.76 -5.79
CA ALA A 30 8.63 -10.39 -5.38
C ALA A 30 9.20 -11.35 -4.31
N PRO A 31 10.51 -11.67 -4.33
CA PRO A 31 11.14 -12.59 -3.38
C PRO A 31 11.53 -11.87 -2.08
N VAL A 32 10.56 -11.25 -1.41
CA VAL A 32 10.73 -10.53 -0.14
C VAL A 32 9.41 -10.57 0.61
N LEU A 33 9.41 -10.28 1.92
CA LEU A 33 8.18 -10.12 2.69
C LEU A 33 7.27 -9.05 2.05
N THR A 34 6.03 -9.43 1.73
CA THR A 34 5.02 -8.57 1.10
C THR A 34 3.79 -8.37 1.98
N PHE A 35 2.92 -7.44 1.58
CA PHE A 35 1.61 -7.24 2.19
C PHE A 35 0.73 -8.50 2.12
N ALA A 36 0.89 -9.33 1.07
CA ALA A 36 0.18 -10.59 0.98
C ALA A 36 0.61 -11.54 2.11
N ASP A 37 1.91 -11.60 2.39
CA ASP A 37 2.49 -12.45 3.43
C ASP A 37 2.11 -12.00 4.84
N THR A 38 1.97 -10.69 5.08
CA THR A 38 1.69 -10.17 6.43
C THR A 38 0.20 -10.01 6.73
N VAL A 39 -0.65 -9.82 5.71
CA VAL A 39 -2.08 -9.52 5.88
C VAL A 39 -2.97 -10.59 5.23
N LEU A 40 -2.79 -10.86 3.94
CA LEU A 40 -3.76 -11.65 3.17
C LEU A 40 -3.70 -13.16 3.50
N TRP A 41 -2.51 -13.68 3.73
CA TRP A 41 -2.27 -15.11 3.97
C TRP A 41 -1.98 -15.45 5.44
N ASN A 42 -1.71 -14.47 6.29
CA ASN A 42 -1.23 -14.65 7.67
C ASN A 42 -2.34 -14.85 8.71
N TRP A 43 -3.40 -15.57 8.41
CA TRP A 43 -4.52 -15.73 9.34
C TRP A 43 -5.19 -17.09 9.22
N GLU A 44 -5.87 -17.48 10.28
CA GLU A 44 -6.78 -18.61 10.30
C GLU A 44 -8.08 -18.27 11.05
N LEU A 45 -9.09 -19.12 10.91
CA LEU A 45 -10.33 -18.98 11.65
C LEU A 45 -10.15 -19.39 13.12
N VAL A 46 -10.66 -18.56 14.03
CA VAL A 46 -10.73 -18.90 15.46
C VAL A 46 -11.66 -20.10 15.66
N ASN A 47 -12.83 -20.07 15.01
CA ASN A 47 -13.76 -21.19 14.92
C ASN A 47 -13.98 -21.56 13.44
N PRO A 48 -13.45 -22.71 12.97
CA PRO A 48 -13.61 -23.17 11.59
C PRO A 48 -15.06 -23.45 11.16
N SER A 49 -15.99 -23.60 12.11
CA SER A 49 -17.42 -23.82 11.82
C SER A 49 -18.20 -22.52 11.59
N LEU A 50 -17.60 -21.35 11.88
CA LEU A 50 -18.22 -20.05 11.65
C LEU A 50 -17.73 -19.44 10.32
N PRO A 51 -18.52 -18.54 9.70
CA PRO A 51 -18.08 -17.85 8.49
C PRO A 51 -16.79 -17.06 8.68
N VAL A 52 -16.13 -16.75 7.55
CA VAL A 52 -15.01 -15.82 7.54
C VAL A 52 -15.51 -14.43 7.92
N SER A 53 -15.01 -13.91 9.03
CA SER A 53 -15.24 -12.53 9.49
C SER A 53 -14.03 -12.05 10.27
N ILE A 54 -13.84 -10.73 10.33
CA ILE A 54 -12.75 -10.11 11.09
C ILE A 54 -12.75 -10.56 12.57
N ASP A 55 -13.92 -10.72 13.17
CA ASP A 55 -14.05 -11.14 14.57
C ASP A 55 -13.78 -12.64 14.78
N ASN A 56 -13.76 -13.42 13.70
CA ASN A 56 -13.45 -14.85 13.69
C ASN A 56 -12.06 -15.14 13.10
N MET A 57 -11.18 -14.15 13.00
CA MET A 57 -9.82 -14.30 12.46
C MET A 57 -8.76 -14.11 13.55
N ARG A 58 -7.67 -14.90 13.47
CA ARG A 58 -6.44 -14.65 14.26
C ARG A 58 -5.20 -14.72 13.39
N PHE A 59 -4.24 -13.84 13.67
CA PHE A 59 -2.96 -13.80 12.96
C PHE A 59 -1.95 -14.78 13.56
N LEU A 60 -1.27 -15.52 12.68
CA LEU A 60 -0.41 -16.65 13.04
C LEU A 60 1.01 -16.19 13.39
N ASN A 61 1.64 -15.47 12.47
CA ASN A 61 3.04 -15.08 12.59
C ASN A 61 3.13 -13.59 12.91
N LEU A 62 3.91 -13.27 13.94
CA LEU A 62 4.26 -11.91 14.35
C LEU A 62 5.78 -11.82 14.39
N PHE A 63 6.33 -10.66 14.03
CA PHE A 63 7.77 -10.41 14.11
C PHE A 63 8.16 -9.75 15.43
N SER A 64 7.45 -8.70 15.84
CA SER A 64 7.70 -8.03 17.12
C SER A 64 7.03 -8.79 18.28
N GLY A 65 5.97 -9.54 17.98
CA GLY A 65 5.15 -10.20 18.99
C GLY A 65 4.27 -9.24 19.78
N THR A 66 4.23 -7.96 19.42
CA THR A 66 3.43 -6.94 20.10
C THR A 66 1.96 -7.03 19.68
N GLU A 67 1.07 -6.62 20.58
CA GLU A 67 -0.35 -6.54 20.26
C GLU A 67 -0.63 -5.44 19.23
N ASP A 68 0.19 -4.39 19.20
CA ASP A 68 0.18 -3.35 18.17
C ASP A 68 0.42 -3.90 16.76
N GLU A 69 1.34 -4.86 16.60
CA GLU A 69 1.56 -5.54 15.32
C GLU A 69 0.29 -6.32 14.90
N ARG A 70 -0.27 -7.10 15.82
CA ARG A 70 -1.50 -7.86 15.58
C ARG A 70 -2.66 -6.94 15.18
N ASN A 71 -2.84 -5.84 15.91
CA ASN A 71 -3.89 -4.85 15.65
C ASN A 71 -3.66 -4.10 14.33
N PHE A 72 -2.41 -3.89 13.93
CA PHE A 72 -2.08 -3.30 12.63
C PHE A 72 -2.45 -4.25 11.48
N TYR A 73 -2.15 -5.54 11.61
CA TYR A 73 -2.59 -6.56 10.65
C TYR A 73 -4.11 -6.68 10.58
N LEU A 74 -4.79 -6.71 11.73
CA LEU A 74 -6.25 -6.80 11.80
C LEU A 74 -6.94 -5.57 11.19
N THR A 75 -6.40 -4.38 11.43
CA THR A 75 -6.91 -3.14 10.82
C THR A 75 -6.69 -3.14 9.30
N SER A 76 -5.56 -3.67 8.84
CA SER A 76 -5.28 -3.83 7.40
C SER A 76 -6.24 -4.86 6.76
N ALA A 77 -6.50 -5.98 7.42
CA ALA A 77 -7.46 -6.98 6.95
C ALA A 77 -8.89 -6.41 6.91
N ARG A 78 -9.32 -5.65 7.93
CA ARG A 78 -10.61 -4.94 7.93
C ARG A 78 -10.80 -4.10 6.66
N ALA A 79 -9.75 -3.36 6.26
CA ALA A 79 -9.78 -2.58 5.04
C ALA A 79 -9.90 -3.46 3.77
N GLU A 80 -9.16 -4.56 3.68
CA GLU A 80 -9.27 -5.50 2.55
C GLU A 80 -10.66 -6.17 2.47
N PHE A 81 -11.28 -6.49 3.61
CA PHE A 81 -12.64 -7.05 3.67
C PHE A 81 -13.70 -6.06 3.17
N ALA A 82 -13.64 -4.80 3.61
CA ALA A 82 -14.51 -3.75 3.08
C ALA A 82 -14.31 -3.59 1.56
N GLY A 83 -13.08 -3.80 1.08
CA GLY A 83 -12.72 -3.82 -0.34
C GLY A 83 -13.45 -4.86 -1.20
N VAL A 84 -14.00 -5.93 -0.62
CA VAL A 84 -14.74 -6.96 -1.36
C VAL A 84 -15.93 -6.37 -2.11
N GLU A 85 -16.68 -5.47 -1.46
CA GLU A 85 -17.83 -4.81 -2.10
C GLU A 85 -17.39 -3.89 -3.25
N MET A 86 -16.24 -3.23 -3.12
CA MET A 86 -15.66 -2.42 -4.20
C MET A 86 -15.37 -3.29 -5.42
N LEU A 87 -14.75 -4.45 -5.23
CA LEU A 87 -14.46 -5.38 -6.32
C LEU A 87 -15.75 -5.90 -7.00
N ARG A 88 -16.82 -6.12 -6.23
CA ARG A 88 -18.13 -6.51 -6.80
C ARG A 88 -18.69 -5.40 -7.70
N ILE A 89 -18.69 -4.15 -7.23
CA ILE A 89 -19.12 -2.99 -8.01
C ILE A 89 -18.31 -2.84 -9.30
N ILE A 90 -16.98 -2.97 -9.21
CA ILE A 90 -16.08 -2.89 -10.36
C ILE A 90 -16.41 -4.00 -11.37
N ASN A 91 -16.53 -5.24 -10.91
CA ASN A 91 -16.83 -6.38 -11.79
C ASN A 91 -18.21 -6.25 -12.44
N ASP A 92 -19.22 -5.84 -11.67
CA ASP A 92 -20.57 -5.57 -12.18
C ASP A 92 -20.55 -4.56 -13.31
N TYR A 93 -19.80 -3.46 -13.17
CA TYR A 93 -19.65 -2.45 -14.22
C TYR A 93 -19.03 -3.04 -15.49
N PHE A 94 -17.92 -3.79 -15.36
CA PHE A 94 -17.24 -4.37 -16.51
C PHE A 94 -18.05 -5.47 -17.20
N ASN A 95 -18.99 -6.11 -16.49
CA ASN A 95 -19.89 -7.12 -17.02
C ASN A 95 -21.17 -6.55 -17.64
N LEU A 96 -21.40 -5.23 -17.62
CA LEU A 96 -22.55 -4.63 -18.27
C LEU A 96 -22.48 -4.81 -19.80
N PRO A 97 -23.57 -5.29 -20.45
CA PRO A 97 -23.60 -5.45 -21.90
C PRO A 97 -23.56 -4.10 -22.63
N ASN A 98 -24.19 -3.08 -22.04
CA ASN A 98 -24.20 -1.70 -22.51
C ASN A 98 -24.10 -0.77 -21.30
N VAL A 99 -23.38 0.34 -21.41
CA VAL A 99 -23.18 1.32 -20.33
C VAL A 99 -23.92 2.64 -20.58
N THR A 100 -24.54 2.82 -21.75
CA THR A 100 -25.17 4.07 -22.17
C THR A 100 -26.70 4.01 -22.19
N ASP A 101 -27.31 2.84 -21.98
CA ASP A 101 -28.76 2.75 -21.82
C ASP A 101 -29.21 3.26 -20.44
N MET A 102 -30.48 3.67 -20.32
CA MET A 102 -31.01 4.29 -19.10
C MET A 102 -31.00 3.36 -17.88
N THR A 103 -31.19 2.05 -18.07
CA THR A 103 -31.19 1.07 -16.97
C THR A 103 -29.77 0.90 -16.43
N SER A 104 -28.79 0.79 -17.32
CA SER A 104 -27.37 0.70 -17.00
C SER A 104 -26.86 1.97 -16.34
N ILE A 105 -27.20 3.15 -16.87
CA ILE A 105 -26.87 4.45 -16.23
C ILE A 105 -27.45 4.51 -14.81
N SER A 106 -28.70 4.11 -14.61
CA SER A 106 -29.33 4.09 -13.29
C SER A 106 -28.64 3.13 -12.33
N LYS A 107 -28.20 1.95 -12.81
CA LYS A 107 -27.43 1.00 -12.01
C LYS A 107 -26.07 1.58 -11.62
N ILE A 108 -25.31 2.08 -12.60
CA ILE A 108 -23.98 2.68 -12.40
C ILE A 108 -24.06 3.83 -11.39
N SER A 109 -25.07 4.68 -11.49
CA SER A 109 -25.28 5.77 -10.52
C SER A 109 -25.45 5.26 -9.09
N ARG A 110 -26.25 4.19 -8.89
CA ARG A 110 -26.45 3.58 -7.56
C ARG A 110 -25.18 2.90 -7.06
N ASP A 111 -24.46 2.21 -7.94
CA ASP A 111 -23.23 1.52 -7.60
C ASP A 111 -22.10 2.50 -7.23
N LEU A 112 -22.01 3.65 -7.91
CA LEU A 112 -21.08 4.74 -7.54
C LEU A 112 -21.43 5.35 -6.18
N ALA A 113 -22.72 5.50 -5.87
CA ALA A 113 -23.16 5.95 -4.55
C ALA A 113 -22.81 4.92 -3.46
N LYS A 114 -23.00 3.62 -3.74
CA LYS A 114 -22.59 2.53 -2.85
C LYS A 114 -21.07 2.51 -2.66
N LEU A 115 -20.31 2.68 -3.74
CA LEU A 115 -18.85 2.76 -3.71
C LEU A 115 -18.37 3.92 -2.83
N THR A 116 -19.03 5.07 -2.89
CA THR A 116 -18.76 6.20 -2.01
C THR A 116 -18.86 5.80 -0.54
N GLY A 117 -19.95 5.13 -0.16
CA GLY A 117 -20.14 4.63 1.22
C GLY A 117 -19.04 3.65 1.66
N VAL A 118 -18.61 2.74 0.78
CA VAL A 118 -17.51 1.81 1.09
C VAL A 118 -16.18 2.55 1.29
N ILE A 119 -15.89 3.57 0.48
CA ILE A 119 -14.67 4.39 0.65
C ILE A 119 -14.71 5.21 1.96
N GLU A 120 -15.90 5.63 2.39
CA GLU A 120 -16.10 6.29 3.68
C GLU A 120 -15.90 5.32 4.85
N GLU A 121 -16.35 4.07 4.74
CA GLU A 121 -16.05 3.02 5.70
C GLU A 121 -14.54 2.79 5.84
N LEU A 122 -13.82 2.67 4.71
CA LEU A 122 -12.35 2.59 4.71
C LEU A 122 -11.69 3.79 5.39
N SER A 123 -12.27 4.98 5.21
CA SER A 123 -11.80 6.20 5.89
C SER A 123 -11.99 6.12 7.42
N GLY A 124 -13.06 5.46 7.88
CA GLY A 124 -13.29 5.15 9.29
C GLY A 124 -12.24 4.17 9.83
N ILE A 125 -11.98 3.08 9.11
CA ILE A 125 -11.01 2.04 9.47
C ILE A 125 -9.59 2.63 9.59
N ILE A 126 -9.15 3.44 8.62
CA ILE A 126 -7.81 4.06 8.67
C ILE A 126 -7.67 4.99 9.87
N GLN A 127 -8.73 5.68 10.28
CA GLN A 127 -8.68 6.59 11.43
C GLN A 127 -8.69 5.85 12.77
N SER A 128 -9.34 4.69 12.84
CA SER A 128 -9.49 3.91 14.07
C SER A 128 -8.20 3.21 14.49
N VAL A 129 -7.20 3.09 13.59
CA VAL A 129 -5.89 2.51 13.91
C VAL A 129 -5.25 3.15 15.15
N ARG A 130 -5.48 4.45 15.35
CA ARG A 130 -4.99 5.24 16.50
C ARG A 130 -5.50 4.77 17.85
N ASN A 131 -6.62 4.05 17.85
CA ASN A 131 -7.25 3.57 19.07
C ASN A 131 -6.64 2.23 19.53
N VAL A 132 -5.94 1.52 18.64
CA VAL A 132 -5.52 0.13 18.85
C VAL A 132 -4.05 -0.15 18.51
N VAL A 133 -3.37 0.80 17.86
CA VAL A 133 -1.94 0.74 17.56
C VAL A 133 -1.27 2.01 18.06
N ASP A 134 -0.42 1.90 19.06
CA ASP A 134 0.41 2.98 19.56
C ASP A 134 1.46 3.38 18.48
N PRO A 135 1.53 4.67 18.09
CA PRO A 135 2.48 5.12 17.08
C PRO A 135 3.96 4.89 17.45
N HIS A 136 4.31 5.02 18.74
CA HIS A 136 5.68 4.86 19.21
C HIS A 136 6.10 3.39 19.15
N VAL A 137 5.26 2.47 19.66
CA VAL A 137 5.47 1.01 19.56
C VAL A 137 5.56 0.58 18.09
N PHE A 138 4.62 1.04 17.25
CA PHE A 138 4.65 0.70 15.83
C PHE A 138 5.96 1.14 15.17
N TYR A 139 6.41 2.37 15.39
CA TYR A 139 7.60 2.89 14.73
C TYR A 139 8.89 2.20 15.18
N TRP A 140 9.01 1.91 16.47
CA TRP A 140 10.26 1.44 17.07
C TRP A 140 10.36 -0.08 17.20
N GLU A 141 9.24 -0.80 17.33
CA GLU A 141 9.25 -2.23 17.60
C GLU A 141 8.67 -3.05 16.43
N VAL A 142 7.71 -2.51 15.69
CA VAL A 142 7.04 -3.22 14.58
C VAL A 142 7.70 -2.92 13.23
N ARG A 143 7.73 -1.65 12.84
CA ARG A 143 8.23 -1.18 11.54
C ARG A 143 9.63 -1.67 11.16
N PRO A 144 10.63 -1.80 12.08
CA PRO A 144 11.96 -2.30 11.73
C PRO A 144 11.95 -3.65 11.02
N TRP A 145 11.01 -4.53 11.36
CA TRP A 145 10.86 -5.86 10.74
C TRP A 145 10.35 -5.81 9.29
N TYR A 146 9.79 -4.68 8.88
CA TYR A 146 9.20 -4.49 7.56
C TYR A 146 10.12 -3.70 6.63
N GLU A 147 11.34 -3.40 7.03
CA GLU A 147 12.28 -2.70 6.18
C GLU A 147 12.89 -3.66 5.16
N GLY A 148 12.73 -3.32 3.89
CA GLY A 148 13.37 -4.05 2.80
C GLY A 148 14.84 -3.67 2.60
N SER A 149 15.45 -4.26 1.58
CA SER A 149 16.79 -3.90 1.13
C SER A 149 16.87 -2.39 0.85
N GLN A 150 17.86 -1.73 1.44
CA GLN A 150 18.14 -0.30 1.28
C GLN A 150 16.96 0.64 1.61
N ALA A 151 16.04 0.22 2.48
CA ALA A 151 14.84 1.01 2.81
C ALA A 151 15.15 2.42 3.35
N ARG A 152 16.33 2.65 3.95
CA ARG A 152 16.72 3.97 4.47
C ARG A 152 17.49 4.82 3.46
N GLY A 153 17.88 4.26 2.32
CA GLY A 153 18.53 4.97 1.23
C GLY A 153 19.64 4.16 0.55
N PRO A 154 20.18 4.67 -0.58
CA PRO A 154 21.13 3.95 -1.42
C PRO A 154 22.50 3.71 -0.77
N THR A 155 22.78 4.38 0.35
CA THR A 155 24.03 4.20 1.11
C THR A 155 23.98 3.00 2.05
N GLU A 156 22.82 2.36 2.21
CA GLU A 156 22.72 1.12 2.98
C GLU A 156 23.24 -0.08 2.18
N PRO A 157 23.81 -1.09 2.86
CA PRO A 157 24.12 -2.37 2.24
C PRO A 157 22.91 -2.98 1.55
N ALA A 158 23.04 -3.28 0.26
CA ALA A 158 22.03 -4.03 -0.47
C ALA A 158 22.04 -5.50 -0.05
N TRP A 159 20.88 -6.15 -0.10
CA TRP A 159 20.78 -7.59 0.07
C TRP A 159 21.14 -8.30 -1.24
N ILE A 160 22.03 -9.28 -1.18
CA ILE A 160 22.42 -10.12 -2.32
C ILE A 160 22.03 -11.56 -1.99
N TYR A 161 21.33 -12.23 -2.91
CA TYR A 161 20.80 -13.57 -2.67
C TYR A 161 21.82 -14.59 -3.17
N GLU A 162 22.47 -15.27 -2.23
CA GLU A 162 23.54 -16.21 -2.56
C GLU A 162 23.01 -17.38 -3.40
N GLY A 163 23.70 -17.69 -4.51
CA GLY A 163 23.30 -18.78 -5.40
C GLY A 163 22.13 -18.46 -6.32
N VAL A 164 21.69 -17.20 -6.38
CA VAL A 164 20.65 -16.73 -7.31
C VAL A 164 21.25 -15.69 -8.26
N ALA A 165 21.23 -16.00 -9.55
CA ALA A 165 21.67 -15.07 -10.60
C ALA A 165 20.81 -13.80 -10.64
N ASP A 166 21.42 -12.67 -10.98
CA ASP A 166 20.80 -11.34 -11.15
C ASP A 166 19.99 -10.85 -9.93
N SER A 167 20.36 -11.31 -8.73
CA SER A 167 19.65 -10.95 -7.49
C SER A 167 19.73 -9.47 -7.12
N ASP A 168 20.70 -8.74 -7.68
CA ASP A 168 20.85 -7.28 -7.58
C ASP A 168 19.72 -6.52 -8.29
N THR A 169 19.00 -7.17 -9.20
CA THR A 169 17.85 -6.58 -9.92
C THR A 169 16.51 -6.77 -9.22
N PHE A 170 16.48 -7.50 -8.12
CA PHE A 170 15.24 -7.89 -7.46
C PHE A 170 14.53 -6.73 -6.77
N ASP A 171 13.20 -6.82 -6.80
CA ASP A 171 12.29 -6.01 -6.02
C ASP A 171 12.34 -6.42 -4.54
N LEU A 172 13.18 -5.77 -3.75
CA LEU A 172 13.40 -6.11 -2.35
C LEU A 172 12.89 -5.03 -1.36
N SER A 173 11.89 -4.23 -1.77
CA SER A 173 11.20 -3.30 -0.86
C SER A 173 10.28 -4.06 0.10
N GLY A 174 10.26 -3.65 1.37
CA GLY A 174 9.41 -4.29 2.37
C GLY A 174 7.91 -4.00 2.20
N PRO A 175 7.05 -4.63 3.02
CA PRO A 175 5.62 -4.55 2.87
C PRO A 175 5.09 -3.14 3.08
N SER A 176 4.08 -2.75 2.31
CA SER A 176 3.38 -1.48 2.47
C SER A 176 1.95 -1.55 1.97
N ALA A 177 1.08 -0.65 2.45
CA ALA A 177 -0.29 -0.51 1.93
C ALA A 177 -0.34 -0.20 0.42
N GLY A 178 0.76 0.27 -0.17
CA GLY A 178 0.89 0.43 -1.62
C GLY A 178 0.80 -0.88 -2.40
N GLN A 179 0.94 -2.03 -1.73
CA GLN A 179 0.83 -3.37 -2.31
C GLN A 179 -0.58 -3.97 -2.21
N SER A 180 -1.57 -3.24 -1.66
CA SER A 180 -2.98 -3.65 -1.66
C SER A 180 -3.53 -3.66 -3.10
N SER A 181 -3.97 -4.83 -3.57
CA SER A 181 -4.53 -4.97 -4.92
C SER A 181 -5.90 -4.29 -5.06
N VAL A 182 -6.72 -4.29 -4.02
CA VAL A 182 -8.06 -3.68 -4.07
C VAL A 182 -8.00 -2.16 -4.24
N MET A 183 -7.03 -1.50 -3.59
CA MET A 183 -6.83 -0.06 -3.78
C MET A 183 -6.33 0.28 -5.19
N HIS A 184 -5.56 -0.61 -5.83
CA HIS A 184 -5.17 -0.44 -7.23
C HIS A 184 -6.34 -0.67 -8.19
N ALA A 185 -7.21 -1.62 -7.90
CA ALA A 185 -8.42 -1.85 -8.69
C ALA A 185 -9.34 -0.62 -8.64
N LEU A 186 -9.50 0.00 -7.47
CA LEU A 186 -10.23 1.27 -7.32
C LEU A 186 -9.61 2.39 -8.15
N ASP A 187 -8.29 2.54 -8.09
CA ASP A 187 -7.59 3.59 -8.83
C ASP A 187 -7.71 3.42 -10.35
N ILE A 188 -7.65 2.18 -10.83
CA ILE A 188 -7.88 1.87 -12.25
C ILE A 188 -9.34 2.18 -12.61
N PHE A 189 -10.29 1.72 -11.79
CA PHE A 189 -11.71 1.90 -12.06
C PHE A 189 -12.09 3.37 -12.13
N LEU A 190 -11.71 4.19 -11.14
CA LEU A 190 -11.96 5.64 -11.11
C LEU A 190 -11.01 6.43 -12.03
N ASP A 191 -10.19 5.76 -12.82
CA ASP A 191 -9.25 6.36 -13.77
C ASP A 191 -8.34 7.41 -13.11
N ILE A 192 -7.63 7.04 -12.04
CA ILE A 192 -6.70 7.92 -11.33
C ILE A 192 -5.34 7.97 -12.04
N ASP A 193 -5.02 9.10 -12.67
CA ASP A 193 -3.75 9.29 -13.38
C ASP A 193 -2.59 9.68 -12.43
N HIS A 194 -1.95 8.65 -11.88
CA HIS A 194 -0.72 8.79 -11.09
C HIS A 194 0.51 9.16 -11.93
N LYS A 195 0.48 8.91 -13.25
CA LYS A 195 1.61 9.11 -14.15
C LYS A 195 1.64 10.50 -14.78
N LEU A 196 0.61 11.31 -14.54
CA LEU A 196 0.45 12.65 -15.10
C LEU A 196 0.49 12.64 -16.63
N LYS A 197 -0.07 11.59 -17.24
CA LYS A 197 -0.20 11.42 -18.69
C LYS A 197 -1.25 12.36 -19.27
N ASP A 198 -2.35 12.56 -18.54
CA ASP A 198 -3.49 13.31 -18.99
C ASP A 198 -3.44 14.77 -18.51
N ARG A 199 -3.90 15.67 -19.36
CA ARG A 199 -4.06 17.08 -19.00
C ARG A 199 -5.33 17.25 -18.17
N ARG A 200 -5.18 17.25 -16.84
CA ARG A 200 -6.27 17.42 -15.88
C ARG A 200 -6.08 18.69 -15.02
N SER A 201 -7.18 19.24 -14.53
CA SER A 201 -7.17 20.41 -13.64
C SER A 201 -7.29 19.97 -12.17
N PRO A 202 -6.63 20.66 -11.21
CA PRO A 202 -5.60 21.68 -11.41
C PRO A 202 -4.31 21.07 -11.99
N ALA A 203 -3.49 21.87 -12.67
CA ALA A 203 -2.21 21.40 -13.20
C ALA A 203 -1.29 20.81 -12.10
N PRO A 204 -0.49 19.77 -12.40
CA PRO A 204 0.42 19.18 -11.40
C PRO A 204 1.44 20.19 -10.88
N SER A 205 1.58 20.26 -9.55
CA SER A 205 2.59 21.09 -8.90
C SER A 205 4.01 20.56 -9.15
N VAL A 206 5.03 21.39 -8.87
CA VAL A 206 6.45 20.96 -8.94
C VAL A 206 6.69 19.71 -8.09
N ASN A 207 6.08 19.64 -6.90
CA ASN A 207 6.20 18.47 -6.03
C ASN A 207 5.51 17.24 -6.61
N ASN A 208 4.37 17.39 -7.31
CA ASN A 208 3.74 16.25 -7.99
C ASN A 208 4.64 15.69 -9.10
N LYS A 209 5.33 16.55 -9.86
CA LYS A 209 6.25 16.14 -10.93
C LYS A 209 7.54 15.49 -10.42
N ARG A 210 7.97 15.86 -9.20
CA ARG A 210 9.13 15.25 -8.52
C ARG A 210 8.82 13.91 -7.87
N ALA A 211 7.54 13.60 -7.64
CA ALA A 211 7.14 12.35 -7.04
C ALA A 211 7.41 11.18 -7.98
N ASP A 212 7.52 9.99 -7.41
CA ASP A 212 7.78 8.78 -8.17
C ASP A 212 6.55 8.31 -8.95
N LEU A 213 6.51 8.66 -10.23
CA LEU A 213 5.41 8.33 -11.15
C LEU A 213 5.34 6.82 -11.49
N GLY A 214 6.41 6.07 -11.23
CA GLY A 214 6.49 4.62 -11.45
C GLY A 214 6.09 3.79 -10.23
N PHE A 215 5.84 4.43 -9.08
CA PHE A 215 5.60 3.75 -7.81
C PHE A 215 4.50 2.68 -7.88
N MET A 216 3.34 3.04 -8.44
CA MET A 216 2.19 2.12 -8.51
C MET A 216 2.51 0.88 -9.36
N ASP A 217 3.19 1.03 -10.49
CA ASP A 217 3.57 -0.11 -11.32
C ASP A 217 4.56 -1.04 -10.59
N ARG A 218 5.51 -0.46 -9.86
CA ARG A 218 6.46 -1.26 -9.07
C ARG A 218 5.75 -2.02 -7.96
N MET A 219 4.83 -1.39 -7.24
CA MET A 219 4.09 -2.07 -6.16
C MET A 219 3.28 -3.28 -6.65
N ARG A 220 2.81 -3.30 -7.90
CA ARG A 220 2.13 -4.46 -8.48
C ARG A 220 3.03 -5.70 -8.59
N ARG A 221 4.36 -5.53 -8.63
CA ARG A 221 5.30 -6.66 -8.65
C ARG A 221 5.39 -7.40 -7.30
N TYR A 222 4.95 -6.73 -6.23
CA TYR A 222 4.82 -7.29 -4.88
C TYR A 222 3.43 -7.87 -4.59
N MET A 223 2.54 -7.91 -5.58
CA MET A 223 1.21 -8.53 -5.45
C MET A 223 1.23 -9.97 -5.97
N PRO A 224 0.35 -10.86 -5.45
CA PRO A 224 0.18 -12.20 -6.00
C PRO A 224 -0.10 -12.16 -7.52
N GLY A 225 0.46 -13.11 -8.26
CA GLY A 225 0.39 -13.13 -9.73
C GLY A 225 -1.01 -12.94 -10.30
N LYS A 226 -1.99 -13.67 -9.76
CA LYS A 226 -3.40 -13.59 -10.20
C LYS A 226 -4.03 -12.22 -9.92
N HIS A 227 -3.64 -11.55 -8.84
CA HIS A 227 -4.13 -10.20 -8.56
C HIS A 227 -3.55 -9.20 -9.56
N ARG A 228 -2.25 -9.32 -9.88
CA ARG A 228 -1.63 -8.49 -10.92
C ARG A 228 -2.26 -8.73 -12.30
N GLU A 229 -2.56 -9.98 -12.65
CA GLU A 229 -3.28 -10.35 -13.88
C GLU A 229 -4.66 -9.68 -13.94
N TYR A 230 -5.43 -9.72 -12.85
CA TYR A 230 -6.72 -9.03 -12.75
C TYR A 230 -6.58 -7.51 -12.93
N LEU A 231 -5.62 -6.86 -12.28
CA LEU A 231 -5.35 -5.43 -12.49
C LEU A 231 -4.95 -5.12 -13.94
N GLY A 232 -4.20 -6.01 -14.58
CA GLY A 232 -3.87 -5.92 -16.01
C GLY A 232 -5.12 -5.99 -16.89
N TYR A 233 -6.03 -6.91 -16.61
CA TYR A 233 -7.31 -7.03 -17.29
C TYR A 233 -8.16 -5.75 -17.15
N LEU A 234 -8.30 -5.21 -15.93
CA LEU A 234 -9.04 -3.97 -15.72
C LEU A 234 -8.44 -2.80 -16.49
N ALA A 235 -7.11 -2.65 -16.46
CA ALA A 235 -6.42 -1.54 -17.13
C ALA A 235 -6.44 -1.65 -18.66
N ALA A 236 -6.52 -2.87 -19.21
CA ALA A 236 -6.62 -3.11 -20.65
C ALA A 236 -8.06 -2.96 -21.18
N THR A 237 -9.06 -3.08 -20.31
CA THR A 237 -10.47 -2.99 -20.72
C THR A 237 -10.83 -1.52 -20.97
N HIS A 238 -11.08 -1.18 -22.25
CA HIS A 238 -11.29 0.21 -22.68
C HIS A 238 -12.72 0.71 -22.38
N ARG A 239 -13.04 0.85 -21.09
CA ARG A 239 -14.30 1.43 -20.58
C ARG A 239 -14.03 2.29 -19.33
N PRO A 240 -13.33 3.43 -19.45
CA PRO A 240 -13.07 4.29 -18.30
C PRO A 240 -14.36 4.94 -17.79
N ILE A 241 -14.73 4.66 -16.53
CA ILE A 241 -15.95 5.22 -15.92
C ILE A 241 -15.96 6.75 -15.93
N ARG A 242 -14.78 7.36 -15.86
CA ARG A 242 -14.60 8.82 -15.90
C ARG A 242 -15.08 9.40 -17.22
N ASP A 243 -14.74 8.78 -18.36
CA ASP A 243 -15.17 9.27 -19.67
C ASP A 243 -16.69 9.09 -19.86
N LEU A 244 -17.24 7.99 -19.34
CA LEU A 244 -18.68 7.80 -19.31
C LEU A 244 -19.35 8.89 -18.47
N ALA A 245 -18.83 9.22 -17.29
CA ALA A 245 -19.36 10.28 -16.45
C ALA A 245 -19.21 11.68 -17.10
N LEU A 246 -18.15 11.93 -17.89
CA LEU A 246 -18.02 13.16 -18.68
C LEU A 246 -19.17 13.29 -19.70
N GLN A 247 -19.47 12.21 -20.41
CA GLN A 247 -20.48 12.14 -21.46
C GLN A 247 -21.92 12.06 -20.93
N THR A 248 -22.13 11.53 -19.73
CA THR A 248 -23.45 11.29 -19.14
C THR A 248 -23.68 12.17 -17.90
N PRO A 249 -24.44 13.27 -18.00
CA PRO A 249 -24.66 14.21 -16.89
C PRO A 249 -25.13 13.58 -15.57
N ALA A 250 -25.98 12.55 -15.65
CA ALA A 250 -26.53 11.83 -14.49
C ALA A 250 -25.45 11.10 -13.65
N LEU A 251 -24.29 10.81 -14.23
CA LEU A 251 -23.21 10.08 -13.56
C LEU A 251 -22.13 10.99 -12.96
N ARG A 252 -22.12 12.29 -13.28
CA ARG A 252 -21.08 13.23 -12.85
C ARG A 252 -20.99 13.34 -11.34
N GLU A 253 -22.12 13.59 -10.68
CA GLU A 253 -22.16 13.78 -9.23
C GLU A 253 -21.83 12.48 -8.46
N PRO A 254 -22.41 11.30 -8.78
CA PRO A 254 -22.00 10.05 -8.15
C PRO A 254 -20.52 9.71 -8.35
N TYR A 255 -19.97 9.97 -9.54
CA TYR A 255 -18.56 9.75 -9.82
C TYR A 255 -17.67 10.71 -9.00
N ASP A 256 -17.97 12.00 -9.01
CA ASP A 256 -17.22 13.00 -8.25
C ASP A 256 -17.31 12.74 -6.74
N ALA A 257 -18.46 12.27 -6.24
CA ALA A 257 -18.62 11.85 -4.84
C ALA A 257 -17.65 10.73 -4.47
N ALA A 258 -17.53 9.69 -5.30
CA ALA A 258 -16.59 8.58 -5.07
C ALA A 258 -15.12 9.05 -5.12
N VAL A 259 -14.77 9.90 -6.10
CA VAL A 259 -13.42 10.50 -6.21
C VAL A 259 -13.09 11.36 -4.98
N MET A 260 -14.04 12.16 -4.51
CA MET A 260 -13.83 13.04 -3.36
C MET A 260 -13.78 12.27 -2.04
N ALA A 261 -14.54 11.18 -1.90
CA ALA A 261 -14.39 10.24 -0.80
C ALA A 261 -12.99 9.61 -0.80
N LEU A 262 -12.48 9.18 -1.96
CA LEU A 262 -11.12 8.63 -2.07
C LEU A 262 -10.05 9.68 -1.75
N LYS A 263 -10.25 10.93 -2.16
CA LYS A 263 -9.37 12.04 -1.80
C LYS A 263 -9.35 12.24 -0.28
N LYS A 264 -10.52 12.22 0.37
CA LYS A 264 -10.65 12.34 1.84
C LYS A 264 -9.95 11.18 2.55
N LEU A 265 -10.13 9.95 2.08
CA LEU A 265 -9.39 8.77 2.55
C LEU A 265 -7.89 9.01 2.50
N ARG A 266 -7.37 9.51 1.37
CA ARG A 266 -5.93 9.77 1.19
C ARG A 266 -5.43 10.90 2.09
N ASP A 267 -6.21 11.94 2.34
CA ASP A 267 -5.87 12.97 3.33
C ASP A 267 -5.73 12.39 4.74
N LEU A 268 -6.67 11.52 5.13
CA LEU A 268 -6.63 10.84 6.43
C LEU A 268 -5.42 9.92 6.52
N HIS A 269 -5.14 9.14 5.48
CA HIS A 269 -3.96 8.29 5.41
C HIS A 269 -2.66 9.10 5.51
N ILE A 270 -2.55 10.26 4.84
CA ILE A 270 -1.39 11.16 4.99
C ILE A 270 -1.20 11.58 6.45
N ARG A 271 -2.28 11.94 7.15
CA ARG A 271 -2.20 12.35 8.57
C ARG A 271 -1.71 11.20 9.46
N ILE A 272 -2.27 10.00 9.28
CA ILE A 272 -1.84 8.80 9.98
C ILE A 272 -0.37 8.48 9.67
N ALA A 273 0.01 8.40 8.40
CA ALA A 273 1.38 8.09 8.00
C ALA A 273 2.39 9.13 8.53
N CYS A 274 2.05 10.42 8.54
CA CYS A 274 2.88 11.45 9.15
C CYS A 274 3.03 11.27 10.67
N LEU A 275 1.94 10.93 11.38
CA LEU A 275 1.99 10.67 12.82
C LEU A 275 2.88 9.45 13.13
N TYR A 276 2.64 8.33 12.47
CA TYR A 276 3.30 7.05 12.76
C TYR A 276 4.74 6.99 12.27
N ILE A 277 5.12 7.78 11.26
CA ILE A 277 6.47 7.72 10.66
C ILE A 277 7.24 9.01 10.90
N VAL A 278 6.72 10.15 10.45
CA VAL A 278 7.48 11.41 10.45
C VAL A 278 7.65 11.92 11.88
N THR A 279 6.56 11.99 12.65
CA THR A 279 6.61 12.44 14.04
C THR A 279 7.42 11.46 14.90
N MET A 280 7.17 10.16 14.78
CA MET A 280 7.89 9.14 15.56
C MET A 280 9.37 9.03 15.21
N SER A 281 9.78 9.35 13.98
CA SER A 281 11.22 9.39 13.64
C SER A 281 12.06 10.38 14.45
N ARG A 282 11.41 11.33 15.14
CA ARG A 282 12.04 12.34 15.99
C ARG A 282 12.00 11.99 17.48
N THR A 283 11.32 10.91 17.86
CA THR A 283 11.24 10.46 19.26
C THR A 283 12.43 9.57 19.61
N THR A 284 12.57 9.21 20.88
CA THR A 284 13.67 8.38 21.38
C THR A 284 13.26 6.91 21.40
N PRO A 285 14.15 5.97 21.01
CA PRO A 285 13.89 4.55 21.11
C PRO A 285 13.54 4.13 22.55
N PRO A 286 12.66 3.12 22.76
CA PRO A 286 12.40 2.57 24.09
C PRO A 286 13.66 1.88 24.65
N VAL A 287 13.91 2.07 25.94
CA VAL A 287 15.07 1.49 26.66
C VAL A 287 14.76 0.04 27.04
N GLY A 288 15.62 -0.91 26.65
CA GLY A 288 15.54 -2.30 27.13
C GLY A 288 14.70 -3.27 26.30
N SER A 289 14.41 -2.97 25.02
CA SER A 289 13.81 -3.95 24.10
C SER A 289 14.82 -5.07 23.81
N GLY A 290 14.67 -6.22 24.49
CA GLY A 290 15.51 -7.42 24.38
C GLY A 290 15.40 -8.16 23.03
N CYS A 291 15.09 -7.44 21.96
CA CYS A 291 14.85 -7.96 20.62
C CYS A 291 16.15 -7.87 19.77
N PRO A 292 16.39 -8.77 18.79
CA PRO A 292 17.54 -8.70 17.88
C PRO A 292 17.68 -7.36 17.13
N VAL A 293 16.61 -6.57 17.12
CA VAL A 293 16.53 -5.20 16.62
C VAL A 293 17.44 -4.22 17.38
N SER A 294 18.02 -4.59 18.53
CA SER A 294 18.92 -3.72 19.33
C SER A 294 20.08 -3.11 18.51
N ALA A 295 20.70 -3.88 17.60
CA ALA A 295 21.76 -3.36 16.72
C ALA A 295 21.23 -2.33 15.70
N MET A 296 20.01 -2.54 15.20
CA MET A 296 19.32 -1.61 14.32
C MET A 296 18.88 -0.34 15.07
N MET A 297 18.48 -0.46 16.33
CA MET A 297 18.14 0.66 17.21
C MET A 297 19.37 1.52 17.54
N ALA A 298 20.51 0.89 17.83
CA ALA A 298 21.78 1.60 18.03
C ALA A 298 22.23 2.34 16.74
N LYS A 299 22.01 1.72 15.58
CA LYS A 299 22.25 2.38 14.27
C LYS A 299 21.31 3.58 14.10
N LEU A 300 20.01 3.44 14.40
CA LEU A 300 19.01 4.50 14.35
C LEU A 300 19.37 5.71 15.23
N GLU A 301 19.91 5.47 16.41
CA GLU A 301 20.35 6.53 17.32
C GLU A 301 21.57 7.30 16.78
N LYS A 302 22.56 6.58 16.23
CA LYS A 302 23.73 7.18 15.56
C LYS A 302 23.33 7.99 14.32
N GLU A 303 22.35 7.49 13.59
CA GLU A 303 21.78 8.13 12.42
C GLU A 303 21.00 9.42 12.73
N ARG A 304 20.36 9.50 13.90
CA ARG A 304 19.69 10.70 14.40
C ARG A 304 20.70 11.80 14.78
N ALA A 305 21.85 11.41 15.32
CA ALA A 305 22.93 12.33 15.67
C ALA A 305 23.60 13.00 14.45
N ALA A 306 23.50 12.39 13.26
CA ALA A 306 24.14 12.88 12.03
C ALA A 306 23.36 13.96 11.26
N GLY A 307 22.11 14.27 11.67
CA GLY A 307 21.22 15.20 10.94
C GLY A 307 20.71 14.61 9.62
N ARG A 308 19.39 14.65 9.33
CA ARG A 308 18.84 13.82 8.24
C ARG A 308 17.85 14.48 7.28
N GLY A 309 17.98 14.01 6.03
CA GLY A 309 17.10 14.22 4.90
C GLY A 309 15.70 13.61 5.05
N PRO A 310 14.95 13.40 3.96
CA PRO A 310 13.50 13.19 4.01
C PRO A 310 13.09 11.86 4.66
N SER A 311 12.00 11.88 5.44
CA SER A 311 11.42 10.67 6.06
C SER A 311 10.89 9.70 4.99
N ARG A 312 11.31 8.43 5.07
CA ARG A 312 10.97 7.38 4.11
C ARG A 312 10.00 6.35 4.69
N GLY A 313 9.11 5.81 3.86
CA GLY A 313 8.28 4.65 4.20
C GLY A 313 9.08 3.34 4.25
N THR A 314 8.45 2.21 4.59
CA THR A 314 9.08 0.86 4.59
C THR A 314 9.59 0.45 3.21
N GLY A 315 8.92 0.90 2.14
CA GLY A 315 9.37 0.76 0.76
C GLY A 315 10.34 1.85 0.28
N GLY A 316 10.95 2.61 1.19
CA GLY A 316 12.06 3.54 0.89
C GLY A 316 11.72 4.84 0.15
N ASN A 317 10.45 5.14 -0.14
CA ASN A 317 10.06 6.38 -0.81
C ASN A 317 9.91 7.56 0.15
N GLU A 318 10.14 8.80 -0.31
CA GLU A 318 9.81 10.01 0.45
C GLU A 318 8.31 10.07 0.73
N LEU A 319 7.94 9.75 1.97
CA LEU A 319 6.58 9.37 2.33
C LEU A 319 5.57 10.49 2.05
N ALA A 320 5.88 11.70 2.53
CA ALA A 320 4.97 12.83 2.40
C ALA A 320 4.83 13.30 0.94
N LEU A 321 5.90 13.21 0.14
CA LEU A 321 5.88 13.61 -1.27
C LEU A 321 4.98 12.66 -2.07
N LEU A 322 5.21 11.35 -1.92
CA LEU A 322 4.48 10.31 -2.62
C LEU A 322 2.98 10.33 -2.28
N LEU A 323 2.64 10.35 -0.99
CA LEU A 323 1.23 10.31 -0.57
C LEU A 323 0.47 11.57 -1.01
N LYS A 324 1.10 12.76 -0.93
CA LYS A 324 0.49 14.00 -1.45
C LYS A 324 0.30 13.93 -2.95
N ALA A 325 1.26 13.40 -3.71
CA ALA A 325 1.13 13.23 -5.15
C ALA A 325 -0.04 12.31 -5.52
N GLY A 326 -0.19 11.18 -4.83
CA GLY A 326 -1.33 10.28 -5.02
C GLY A 326 -2.67 10.95 -4.70
N ARG A 327 -2.79 11.66 -3.57
CA ARG A 327 -4.00 12.44 -3.24
C ARG A 327 -4.31 13.49 -4.31
N ASP A 328 -3.31 14.24 -4.75
CA ASP A 328 -3.51 15.29 -5.74
C ASP A 328 -3.89 14.71 -7.11
N ALA A 329 -3.38 13.53 -7.47
CA ALA A 329 -3.80 12.77 -8.64
C ALA A 329 -5.28 12.38 -8.55
N THR A 330 -5.74 11.93 -7.37
CA THR A 330 -7.17 11.69 -7.13
C THR A 330 -8.00 12.93 -7.32
N ARG A 331 -7.60 14.06 -6.72
CA ARG A 331 -8.34 15.32 -6.85
C ARG A 331 -8.49 15.72 -8.32
N ARG A 332 -7.45 15.53 -9.14
CA ARG A 332 -7.47 15.82 -10.58
C ARG A 332 -8.41 14.91 -11.39
N ALA A 333 -8.85 13.78 -10.83
CA ALA A 333 -9.78 12.89 -11.51
C ALA A 333 -11.23 13.41 -11.50
N ALA A 334 -11.58 14.31 -10.58
CA ALA A 334 -12.90 14.93 -10.50
C ALA A 334 -13.24 15.70 -11.79
N ILE A 335 -14.51 15.71 -12.16
CA ILE A 335 -15.04 16.33 -13.37
C ILE A 335 -15.39 17.80 -13.09
N ARG A 336 -16.13 18.07 -12.01
CA ARG A 336 -16.49 19.43 -11.60
C ARG A 336 -15.63 19.87 -10.42
N ILE A 337 -14.76 20.84 -10.66
CA ILE A 337 -14.15 21.62 -9.58
C ILE A 337 -15.07 22.81 -9.35
N ASN A 338 -16.08 22.63 -8.49
CA ASN A 338 -16.75 23.79 -7.89
C ASN A 338 -15.79 24.49 -6.93
#